data_AF-A0A3N4Z8K9-F1
#
_entry.id   AF-A0A3N4Z8K9-F1
#
_cell.length_a   1.000
_cell.length_b   1.000
_cell.length_c   1.000
_cell.angle_alpha   90.00
_cell.angle_beta   90.00
_cell.angle_gamma   90.00
#
_symmetry.space_group_name_H-M   'P 1'
#
loop_
_entity.id
_entity.type
_entity.pdbx_description
1 polymer ?
#
loop_
_entity_poly.entity_id
_entity_poly.type
_entity_poly.pdbx_seq_one_letter_code
_entity_poly.pdbx_strand_id
1 'polypeptide(L)'
;MLETARAVEDLVLSLAGSPWLLLVVVVLVTVDGFFPPVPSESVVIAVAALTAAEGGPPLAPLVLAAAVGAFCGDLVAYTIGRLVPVERLRVMQGRRARRTFDRARYILATRGTVLILSARFVPIGRVAVNMSAGAVDFPRRRFVLIAAIAAIVWAGYTTALGVGAGVFLQDHPLAAVAVGVVGGVVLGVVVDRLLTWVHARLLPGLPTTGEMLEGEGPAPD
;
A
#
# COMPACT_ATOMS: atom_id res chain seq x y z
N MET A 1 -1.53 14.97 14.68
CA MET A 1 -1.35 14.57 13.26
C MET A 1 -0.77 15.68 12.40
N LEU A 2 -1.32 16.91 12.43
CA LEU A 2 -0.76 18.02 11.63
C LEU A 2 0.65 18.44 12.09
N GLU A 3 0.91 18.45 13.39
CA GLU A 3 2.25 18.77 13.93
C GLU A 3 3.31 17.73 13.57
N THR A 4 2.96 16.44 13.67
CA THR A 4 3.86 15.33 13.30
C THR A 4 4.19 15.34 11.81
N ALA A 5 3.23 15.69 10.96
CA ALA A 5 3.45 15.80 9.53
C ALA A 5 4.40 16.95 9.18
N ARG A 6 4.23 18.13 9.80
CA ARG A 6 5.11 19.30 9.60
C ARG A 6 6.54 19.04 10.09
N ALA A 7 6.70 18.41 11.24
CA ALA A 7 8.03 18.08 11.76
C ALA A 7 8.81 17.13 10.84
N VAL A 8 8.09 16.20 10.18
CA VAL A 8 8.67 15.32 9.17
C VAL A 8 9.04 16.09 7.91
N GLU A 9 8.18 17.01 7.47
CA GLU A 9 8.41 17.87 6.31
C GLU A 9 9.65 18.77 6.50
N ASP A 10 9.78 19.42 7.66
CA ASP A 10 10.94 20.24 8.00
C ASP A 10 12.24 19.41 8.07
N LEU A 11 12.17 18.19 8.61
CA LEU A 11 13.29 17.25 8.64
C LEU A 11 13.71 16.85 7.22
N VAL A 12 12.75 16.59 6.34
CA VAL A 12 12.99 16.21 4.94
C VAL A 12 13.62 17.37 4.17
N LEU A 13 13.11 18.60 4.35
CA LEU A 13 13.65 19.81 3.71
C LEU A 13 15.06 20.14 4.21
N SER A 14 15.32 19.99 5.50
CA SER A 14 16.67 20.21 6.07
C SER A 14 17.71 19.19 5.59
N LEU A 15 17.27 18.00 5.17
CA LEU A 15 18.14 16.93 4.67
C LEU A 15 18.18 16.83 3.15
N ALA A 16 17.40 17.65 2.43
CA ALA A 16 17.20 17.55 0.98
C ALA A 16 18.51 17.59 0.17
N GLY A 17 19.55 18.26 0.68
CA GLY A 17 20.88 18.32 0.06
C GLY A 17 21.87 17.23 0.50
N SER A 18 21.48 16.29 1.36
CA SER A 18 22.37 15.28 1.93
C SER A 18 22.02 13.85 1.48
N PRO A 19 23.02 12.94 1.36
CA PRO A 19 22.78 11.53 1.07
C PRO A 19 21.88 10.83 2.10
N TRP A 20 21.80 11.38 3.32
CA TRP A 20 21.00 10.84 4.42
C TRP A 20 19.49 10.91 4.18
N LEU A 21 19.03 11.78 3.27
CA LEU A 21 17.61 11.88 2.93
C LEU A 21 17.03 10.54 2.48
N LEU A 22 17.74 9.80 1.63
CA LEU A 22 17.29 8.51 1.13
C LEU A 22 17.15 7.48 2.27
N LEU A 23 18.04 7.54 3.26
CA LEU A 23 17.96 6.66 4.43
C LEU A 23 16.74 7.02 5.30
N VAL A 24 16.46 8.30 5.49
CA VAL A 24 15.25 8.76 6.18
C VAL A 24 13.99 8.30 5.44
N VAL A 25 13.96 8.41 4.11
CA VAL A 25 12.85 7.89 3.29
C VAL A 25 12.67 6.39 3.51
N VAL A 26 13.74 5.58 3.47
CA VAL A 26 13.66 4.13 3.73
C VAL A 26 13.05 3.86 5.10
N VAL A 27 13.56 4.48 6.16
CA VAL A 27 13.09 4.26 7.53
C VAL A 27 11.63 4.67 7.68
N LEU A 28 11.28 5.86 7.19
CA LEU A 28 9.96 6.43 7.33
C LEU A 28 8.89 5.61 6.58
N VAL A 29 9.20 5.22 5.35
CA VAL A 29 8.32 4.35 4.54
C VAL A 29 8.23 2.94 5.13
N THR A 30 9.32 2.42 5.72
CA THR A 30 9.28 1.12 6.43
C THR A 30 8.33 1.17 7.61
N VAL A 31 8.44 2.20 8.45
CA VAL A 31 7.57 2.38 9.62
C VAL A 31 6.11 2.53 9.19
N ASP A 32 5.84 3.34 8.17
CA ASP A 32 4.50 3.52 7.61
C ASP A 32 3.88 2.21 7.06
N GLY A 33 4.73 1.28 6.61
CA GLY A 33 4.30 -0.03 6.11
C GLY A 33 3.64 -0.92 7.17
N PHE A 34 3.89 -0.69 8.47
CA PHE A 34 3.23 -1.42 9.56
C PHE A 34 2.59 -0.51 10.63
N PHE A 35 2.86 0.79 10.56
CA PHE A 35 2.30 1.82 11.43
C PHE A 35 1.82 3.01 10.56
N PRO A 36 0.59 2.94 10.01
CA PRO A 36 0.01 3.89 9.05
C PRO A 36 -0.09 5.38 9.42
N PRO A 37 0.04 5.84 10.70
CA PRO A 37 -0.05 7.26 11.01
C PRO A 37 1.05 8.13 10.38
N VAL A 38 2.01 7.54 9.68
CA VAL A 38 3.19 8.21 9.12
C VAL A 38 2.90 8.64 7.67
N PRO A 39 3.00 9.93 7.31
CA PRO A 39 2.63 10.42 5.98
C PRO A 39 3.73 10.14 4.93
N SER A 40 4.07 8.86 4.70
CA SER A 40 5.20 8.49 3.84
C SER A 40 4.99 8.79 2.36
N GLU A 41 3.75 8.68 1.89
CA GLU A 41 3.38 8.99 0.51
C GLU A 41 3.61 10.47 0.19
N SER A 42 3.19 11.36 1.09
CA SER A 42 3.40 12.80 0.97
C SER A 42 4.90 13.16 0.94
N VAL A 43 5.72 12.47 1.75
CA VAL A 43 7.18 12.70 1.78
C VAL A 43 7.82 12.33 0.44
N VAL A 44 7.52 11.15 -0.11
CA VAL A 44 8.10 10.72 -1.39
C VAL A 44 7.67 11.65 -2.53
N ILE A 45 6.40 12.07 -2.55
CA ILE A 45 5.87 13.04 -3.52
C ILE A 45 6.58 14.39 -3.39
N ALA A 46 6.74 14.90 -2.18
CA ALA A 46 7.39 16.18 -1.92
C ALA A 46 8.88 16.18 -2.35
N VAL A 47 9.63 15.13 -1.99
CA VAL A 47 11.04 14.99 -2.40
C VAL A 47 11.16 14.88 -3.92
N ALA A 48 10.29 14.12 -4.57
CA ALA A 48 10.28 13.99 -6.03
C ALA A 48 9.90 15.31 -6.72
N ALA A 49 8.96 16.08 -6.17
CA ALA A 49 8.58 17.40 -6.68
C ALA A 49 9.71 18.41 -6.56
N LEU A 50 10.34 18.50 -5.37
CA LEU A 50 11.51 19.34 -5.14
C LEU A 50 12.66 18.97 -6.09
N THR A 51 12.88 17.67 -6.28
CA THR A 51 13.89 17.18 -7.21
C THR A 51 13.67 17.67 -8.63
N ALA A 52 12.42 17.63 -9.09
CA ALA A 52 12.05 18.05 -10.45
C ALA A 52 12.04 19.57 -10.65
N ALA A 53 11.78 20.35 -9.59
CA ALA A 53 11.69 21.81 -9.66
C ALA A 53 13.05 22.52 -9.45
N GLU A 54 13.85 22.07 -8.49
CA GLU A 54 15.01 22.84 -7.97
C GLU A 54 16.35 22.07 -8.00
N GLY A 55 16.36 20.80 -8.41
CA GLY A 55 17.60 20.02 -8.54
C GLY A 55 18.02 19.22 -7.30
N GLY A 56 17.08 18.47 -6.74
CA GLY A 56 17.27 17.54 -5.61
C GLY A 56 17.95 16.20 -5.94
N PRO A 57 17.92 15.20 -5.04
CA PRO A 57 18.60 13.92 -5.24
C PRO A 57 18.07 13.16 -6.46
N PRO A 58 18.90 12.35 -7.14
CA PRO A 58 18.46 11.69 -8.37
C PRO A 58 17.23 10.79 -8.12
N LEU A 59 16.27 10.84 -9.05
CA LEU A 59 14.97 10.16 -8.90
C LEU A 59 15.10 8.63 -8.80
N ALA A 60 16.04 8.01 -9.51
CA ALA A 60 16.22 6.56 -9.47
C ALA A 60 16.59 6.03 -8.06
N PRO A 61 17.59 6.61 -7.35
CA PRO A 61 17.84 6.36 -5.95
C PRO A 61 16.63 6.58 -5.03
N LEU A 62 15.82 7.62 -5.29
CA LEU A 62 14.60 7.88 -4.52
C LEU A 62 13.56 6.76 -4.69
N VAL A 63 13.30 6.34 -5.93
CA VAL A 63 12.40 5.23 -6.23
C VAL A 63 12.89 3.95 -5.56
N LEU A 64 14.19 3.66 -5.64
CA LEU A 64 14.77 2.48 -5.01
C LEU A 64 14.65 2.53 -3.48
N ALA A 65 14.95 3.67 -2.87
CA ALA A 65 14.82 3.88 -1.42
C ALA A 65 13.36 3.69 -0.95
N ALA A 66 12.41 4.31 -1.65
CA ALA A 66 10.99 4.17 -1.34
C ALA A 66 10.50 2.72 -1.53
N ALA A 67 10.92 2.04 -2.60
CA ALA A 67 10.57 0.64 -2.84
C ALA A 67 11.14 -0.29 -1.76
N VAL A 68 12.40 -0.11 -1.39
CA VAL A 68 13.05 -0.90 -0.33
C VAL A 68 12.35 -0.69 1.01
N GLY A 69 12.10 0.57 1.40
CA GLY A 69 11.40 0.86 2.65
C GLY A 69 10.01 0.23 2.68
N ALA A 70 9.26 0.39 1.60
CA ALA A 70 7.89 -0.11 1.55
C ALA A 70 7.84 -1.65 1.54
N PHE A 71 8.76 -2.30 0.83
CA PHE A 71 8.91 -3.75 0.86
C PHE A 71 9.26 -4.27 2.27
N CYS A 72 10.21 -3.62 2.96
CA CYS A 72 10.57 -3.95 4.33
C CYS A 72 9.37 -3.81 5.29
N GLY A 73 8.60 -2.73 5.16
CA GLY A 73 7.40 -2.51 5.96
C GLY A 73 6.34 -3.61 5.76
N ASP A 74 6.12 -4.04 4.50
CA ASP A 74 5.21 -5.14 4.19
C ASP A 74 5.67 -6.48 4.80
N LEU A 75 6.97 -6.75 4.76
CA LEU A 75 7.55 -7.94 5.40
C LEU A 75 7.40 -7.91 6.92
N VAL A 76 7.56 -6.74 7.54
CA VAL A 76 7.34 -6.56 8.98
C VAL A 76 5.86 -6.85 9.30
N ALA A 77 4.92 -6.25 8.57
CA ALA A 77 3.49 -6.49 8.76
C ALA A 77 3.12 -7.98 8.60
N TYR A 78 3.61 -8.64 7.55
CA TYR A 78 3.42 -10.08 7.35
C TYR A 78 4.02 -10.91 8.49
N THR A 79 5.22 -10.55 8.96
CA THR A 79 5.89 -11.28 10.03
C THR A 79 5.16 -11.11 11.35
N ILE A 80 4.69 -9.90 11.67
CA ILE A 80 3.83 -9.65 12.84
C ILE A 80 2.58 -10.52 12.75
N GLY A 81 1.88 -10.49 11.62
CA GLY A 81 0.68 -11.29 11.42
C GLY A 81 0.90 -12.79 11.61
N ARG A 82 2.07 -13.29 11.19
CA ARG A 82 2.45 -14.70 11.35
C ARG A 82 2.91 -15.09 12.75
N LEU A 83 3.51 -14.15 13.48
CA LEU A 83 3.98 -14.37 14.85
C LEU A 83 2.85 -14.27 15.88
N VAL A 84 1.81 -13.49 15.60
CA VAL A 84 0.63 -13.39 16.47
C VAL A 84 -0.17 -14.68 16.30
N PRO A 85 -0.26 -15.56 17.33
CA PRO A 85 -1.01 -16.81 17.25
C PRO A 85 -2.50 -16.48 17.40
N VAL A 86 -3.09 -15.97 16.32
CA VAL A 86 -4.49 -15.53 16.25
C VAL A 86 -5.43 -16.67 16.67
N GLU A 87 -5.09 -17.92 16.35
CA GLU A 87 -5.82 -19.13 16.77
C GLU A 87 -5.89 -19.33 18.30
N ARG A 88 -4.99 -18.72 19.07
CA ARG A 88 -4.96 -18.77 20.53
C ARG A 88 -5.63 -17.58 21.21
N LEU A 89 -6.05 -16.57 20.46
CA LEU A 89 -6.73 -15.40 21.02
C LEU A 89 -8.16 -15.77 21.44
N ARG A 90 -8.55 -15.44 22.68
CA ARG A 90 -9.92 -15.67 23.22
C ARG A 90 -11.01 -15.06 22.34
N VAL A 91 -10.72 -13.93 21.70
CA VAL A 91 -11.62 -13.24 20.75
C VAL A 91 -11.90 -14.07 19.48
N MET A 92 -11.08 -15.09 19.20
CA MET A 92 -11.19 -16.00 18.06
C MET A 92 -11.82 -17.37 18.38
N GLN A 93 -12.26 -17.59 19.61
CA GLN A 93 -12.93 -18.84 20.00
C GLN A 93 -14.40 -18.89 19.54
N GLY A 94 -14.98 -17.76 19.11
CA GLY A 94 -16.34 -17.70 18.59
C GLY A 94 -16.47 -18.22 17.14
N ARG A 95 -17.60 -18.88 16.84
CA ARG A 95 -17.94 -19.39 15.48
C ARG A 95 -17.81 -18.32 14.38
N ARG A 96 -18.13 -17.06 14.69
CA ARG A 96 -18.06 -15.93 13.74
C ARG A 96 -16.62 -15.58 13.36
N ALA A 97 -15.71 -15.55 14.34
CA ALA A 97 -14.30 -15.23 14.11
C ALA A 97 -13.59 -16.33 13.29
N ARG A 98 -13.90 -17.61 13.54
CA ARG A 98 -13.39 -18.73 12.73
C ARG A 98 -13.83 -18.64 11.27
N ARG A 99 -15.12 -18.37 11.02
CA ARG A 99 -15.65 -18.19 9.65
C ARG A 99 -14.96 -17.05 8.90
N THR A 100 -14.68 -15.92 9.57
CA THR A 100 -13.94 -14.81 8.97
C THR A 100 -12.51 -15.21 8.60
N PHE A 101 -11.84 -15.97 9.47
CA PHE A 101 -10.48 -16.47 9.22
C PHE A 101 -10.42 -17.48 8.08
N ASP A 102 -11.32 -18.47 8.06
CA ASP A 102 -11.42 -19.45 6.97
C ASP A 102 -11.70 -18.76 5.63
N ARG A 103 -12.55 -17.73 5.65
CA ARG A 103 -12.84 -16.90 4.48
C ARG A 103 -11.62 -16.09 4.03
N ALA A 104 -10.90 -15.45 4.95
CA ALA A 104 -9.66 -14.75 4.63
C ALA A 104 -8.61 -15.71 4.03
N ARG A 105 -8.44 -16.90 4.61
CA ARG A 105 -7.55 -17.95 4.11
C ARG A 105 -7.95 -18.39 2.70
N TYR A 106 -9.24 -18.62 2.46
CA TYR A 106 -9.76 -18.97 1.14
C TYR A 106 -9.49 -17.86 0.10
N ILE A 107 -9.81 -16.61 0.45
CA ILE A 107 -9.60 -15.45 -0.43
C ILE A 107 -8.12 -15.25 -0.73
N LEU A 108 -7.23 -15.37 0.26
CA LEU A 108 -5.80 -15.25 0.01
C LEU A 108 -5.24 -16.44 -0.78
N ALA A 109 -5.73 -17.67 -0.55
CA ALA A 109 -5.32 -18.83 -1.33
C ALA A 109 -5.68 -18.71 -2.81
N THR A 110 -6.87 -18.19 -3.12
CA THR A 110 -7.36 -18.04 -4.50
C THR A 110 -6.97 -16.71 -5.15
N ARG A 111 -7.01 -15.59 -4.42
CA ARG A 111 -6.83 -14.21 -4.92
C ARG A 111 -5.73 -13.42 -4.23
N GLY A 112 -4.85 -14.05 -3.45
CA GLY A 112 -3.84 -13.36 -2.63
C GLY A 112 -2.94 -12.40 -3.41
N THR A 113 -2.59 -12.73 -4.66
CA THR A 113 -1.82 -11.82 -5.52
C THR A 113 -2.54 -10.50 -5.77
N VAL A 114 -3.81 -10.57 -6.20
CA VAL A 114 -4.62 -9.38 -6.47
C VAL A 114 -4.85 -8.59 -5.19
N LEU A 115 -5.20 -9.28 -4.10
CA LEU A 115 -5.52 -8.65 -2.82
C LEU A 115 -4.32 -7.89 -2.24
N ILE A 116 -3.13 -8.48 -2.26
CA ILE A 116 -1.90 -7.84 -1.73
C ILE A 116 -1.49 -6.64 -2.61
N LEU A 117 -1.63 -6.76 -3.93
CA LEU A 117 -1.34 -5.65 -4.86
C LEU A 117 -2.35 -4.51 -4.69
N SER A 118 -3.65 -4.81 -4.65
CA SER A 118 -4.70 -3.80 -4.59
C SER A 118 -4.79 -3.11 -3.22
N ALA A 119 -4.53 -3.85 -2.14
CA ALA A 119 -4.52 -3.30 -0.79
C ALA A 119 -3.50 -2.17 -0.61
N ARG A 120 -2.49 -2.10 -1.47
CA ARG A 120 -1.47 -1.04 -1.46
C ARG A 120 -2.02 0.35 -1.76
N PHE A 121 -3.13 0.44 -2.48
CA PHE A 121 -3.81 1.69 -2.82
C PHE A 121 -4.86 2.11 -1.78
N VAL A 122 -5.11 1.26 -0.77
CA VAL A 122 -6.04 1.56 0.33
C VAL A 122 -5.22 1.85 1.59
N PRO A 123 -5.21 3.11 2.08
CA PRO A 123 -4.56 3.45 3.34
C PRO A 123 -5.07 2.53 4.46
N ILE A 124 -4.18 2.06 5.34
CA ILE A 124 -4.45 1.05 6.40
C ILE A 124 -4.77 -0.36 5.86
N GLY A 125 -5.46 -0.47 4.72
CA GLY A 125 -5.82 -1.73 4.06
C GLY A 125 -4.63 -2.65 3.80
N ARG A 126 -3.49 -2.10 3.35
CA ARG A 126 -2.26 -2.90 3.15
C ARG A 126 -1.77 -3.57 4.43
N VAL A 127 -1.82 -2.88 5.56
CA VAL A 127 -1.34 -3.41 6.84
C VAL A 127 -2.23 -4.56 7.27
N ALA A 128 -3.55 -4.38 7.19
CA ALA A 128 -4.52 -5.42 7.49
C ALA A 128 -4.35 -6.64 6.57
N VAL A 129 -4.18 -6.44 5.26
CA VAL A 129 -4.01 -7.55 4.29
C VAL A 129 -2.68 -8.27 4.49
N ASN A 130 -1.57 -7.55 4.69
CA ASN A 130 -0.26 -8.15 4.91
C ASN A 130 -0.21 -8.92 6.23
N MET A 131 -0.74 -8.34 7.31
CA MET A 131 -0.89 -9.05 8.59
C MET A 131 -1.81 -10.27 8.45
N SER A 132 -2.94 -10.14 7.74
CA SER A 132 -3.84 -11.27 7.48
C SER A 132 -3.15 -12.38 6.68
N ALA A 133 -2.30 -12.01 5.71
CA ALA A 133 -1.49 -12.96 4.96
C ALA A 133 -0.51 -13.74 5.83
N GLY A 134 0.12 -13.06 6.80
CA GLY A 134 0.94 -13.72 7.82
C GLY A 134 0.12 -14.67 8.69
N ALA A 135 -1.03 -14.18 9.17
CA ALA A 135 -1.93 -14.85 10.09
C ALA A 135 -2.56 -16.14 9.55
N VAL A 136 -2.75 -16.25 8.23
CA VAL A 136 -3.30 -17.47 7.58
C VAL A 136 -2.23 -18.38 6.99
N ASP A 137 -0.96 -18.18 7.35
CA ASP A 137 0.20 -18.90 6.82
C ASP A 137 0.31 -18.87 5.28
N PHE A 138 -0.01 -17.73 4.66
CA PHE A 138 0.17 -17.57 3.22
C PHE A 138 1.65 -17.80 2.83
N PRO A 139 1.96 -18.51 1.74
CA PRO A 139 3.34 -18.90 1.43
C PRO A 139 4.31 -17.71 1.32
N ARG A 140 5.33 -17.66 2.20
CA ARG A 140 6.32 -16.56 2.29
C ARG A 140 6.94 -16.20 0.94
N ARG A 141 7.37 -17.20 0.17
CA ARG A 141 8.02 -16.98 -1.13
C ARG A 141 7.09 -16.23 -2.09
N ARG A 142 5.81 -16.61 -2.11
CA ARG A 142 4.81 -15.96 -2.96
C ARG A 142 4.53 -14.55 -2.46
N PHE A 143 4.39 -14.36 -1.14
CA PHE A 143 4.22 -13.04 -0.53
C PHE A 143 5.35 -12.08 -0.91
N VAL A 144 6.61 -12.50 -0.71
CA VAL A 144 7.82 -11.72 -0.99
C VAL A 144 7.82 -11.21 -2.44
N LEU A 145 7.55 -12.08 -3.41
CA LEU A 145 7.52 -11.68 -4.81
C LEU A 145 6.43 -10.65 -5.11
N ILE A 146 5.23 -10.87 -4.58
CA ILE A 146 4.09 -9.96 -4.79
C ILE A 146 4.37 -8.61 -4.11
N ALA A 147 4.85 -8.62 -2.87
CA ALA A 147 5.16 -7.41 -2.11
C ALA A 147 6.28 -6.60 -2.78
N ALA A 148 7.31 -7.25 -3.32
CA ALA A 148 8.38 -6.58 -4.05
C ALA A 148 7.86 -5.86 -5.31
N ILE A 149 7.04 -6.54 -6.11
CA ILE A 149 6.42 -5.93 -7.31
C ILE A 149 5.52 -4.76 -6.89
N ALA A 150 4.69 -4.96 -5.87
CA ALA A 150 3.79 -3.93 -5.36
C ALA A 150 4.58 -2.70 -4.87
N ALA A 151 5.71 -2.90 -4.18
CA ALA A 151 6.58 -1.83 -3.70
C ALA A 151 7.23 -1.03 -4.81
N ILE A 152 7.74 -1.69 -5.86
CA ILE A 152 8.33 -1.02 -7.02
C ILE A 152 7.26 -0.20 -7.76
N VAL A 153 6.09 -0.79 -8.03
CA VAL A 153 4.99 -0.12 -8.73
C VAL A 153 4.55 1.12 -7.96
N TRP A 154 4.35 1.00 -6.64
CA TRP A 154 3.97 2.13 -5.80
C TRP A 154 5.03 3.22 -5.76
N ALA A 155 6.30 2.87 -5.54
CA ALA A 155 7.39 3.84 -5.50
C ALA A 155 7.57 4.60 -6.82
N GLY A 156 7.44 3.89 -7.95
CA GLY A 156 7.47 4.50 -9.27
C GLY A 156 6.29 5.44 -9.50
N TYR A 157 5.08 4.99 -9.14
CA TYR A 157 3.86 5.79 -9.26
C TYR A 157 3.90 7.07 -8.40
N THR A 158 4.24 6.97 -7.10
CA THR A 158 4.30 8.13 -6.20
C THR A 158 5.39 9.10 -6.60
N THR A 159 6.54 8.61 -7.06
CA THR A 159 7.61 9.46 -7.60
C THR A 159 7.16 10.16 -8.88
N ALA A 160 6.49 9.45 -9.80
CA ALA A 160 5.98 10.05 -11.04
C ALA A 160 4.96 11.16 -10.74
N LEU A 161 4.10 10.98 -9.74
CA LEU A 161 3.21 12.03 -9.27
C LEU A 161 3.96 13.25 -8.72
N GLY A 162 4.99 13.03 -7.90
CA GLY A 162 5.81 14.11 -7.37
C GLY A 162 6.54 14.87 -8.48
N VAL A 163 7.13 14.17 -9.46
CA VAL A 163 7.75 14.81 -10.63
C VAL A 163 6.72 15.61 -11.42
N GLY A 164 5.54 15.04 -11.67
CA GLY A 164 4.44 15.76 -12.34
C GLY A 164 4.06 17.03 -11.58
N ALA A 165 3.99 16.96 -10.25
CA ALA A 165 3.75 18.12 -9.39
C ALA A 165 4.87 19.15 -9.50
N GLY A 166 6.14 18.76 -9.43
CA GLY A 166 7.27 19.68 -9.53
C GLY A 166 7.41 20.37 -10.90
N VAL A 167 7.05 19.67 -11.99
CA VAL A 167 7.16 20.20 -13.36
C VAL A 167 5.96 21.08 -13.74
N PHE A 168 4.73 20.68 -13.39
CA PHE A 168 3.52 21.36 -13.88
C PHE A 168 2.90 22.34 -12.88
N LEU A 169 3.24 22.26 -11.59
CA LEU A 169 2.45 22.89 -10.51
C LEU A 169 3.22 23.87 -9.64
N GLN A 170 4.25 24.54 -10.19
CA GLN A 170 4.93 25.64 -9.51
C GLN A 170 3.95 26.74 -9.03
N ASP A 171 2.82 26.93 -9.72
CA ASP A 171 1.84 27.99 -9.42
C ASP A 171 0.52 27.51 -8.77
N HIS A 172 0.20 26.19 -8.73
CA HIS A 172 -1.14 25.69 -8.37
C HIS A 172 -1.18 24.40 -7.52
N PRO A 173 -0.70 24.40 -6.25
CA PRO A 173 -0.56 23.21 -5.41
C PRO A 173 -1.84 22.36 -5.19
N LEU A 174 -3.03 22.95 -5.21
CA LEU A 174 -4.30 22.20 -5.09
C LEU A 174 -4.60 21.30 -6.30
N ALA A 175 -4.17 21.71 -7.50
CA ALA A 175 -4.33 20.89 -8.69
C ALA A 175 -3.37 19.69 -8.71
N ALA A 176 -2.24 19.77 -8.00
CA ALA A 176 -1.25 18.69 -7.92
C ALA A 176 -1.80 17.51 -7.13
N VAL A 177 -2.41 17.83 -5.99
CA VAL A 177 -3.10 16.86 -5.15
C VAL A 177 -4.26 16.23 -5.92
N ALA A 178 -5.04 17.02 -6.66
CA ALA A 178 -6.15 16.50 -7.47
C ALA A 178 -5.67 15.55 -8.58
N VAL A 179 -4.63 15.91 -9.34
CA VAL A 179 -4.07 15.06 -10.40
C VAL A 179 -3.44 13.79 -9.82
N GLY A 180 -2.78 13.88 -8.67
CA GLY A 180 -2.25 12.71 -7.96
C GLY A 180 -3.34 11.74 -7.52
N VAL A 181 -4.38 12.24 -6.87
CA VAL A 181 -5.52 11.43 -6.44
C VAL A 181 -6.25 10.81 -7.64
N VAL A 182 -6.53 11.59 -8.68
CA VAL A 182 -7.19 11.10 -9.90
C VAL A 182 -6.31 10.09 -10.63
N GLY A 183 -5.02 10.35 -10.78
CA GLY A 183 -4.07 9.44 -11.41
C GLY A 183 -3.97 8.11 -10.68
N GLY A 184 -3.96 8.14 -9.34
CA GLY A 184 -3.97 6.93 -8.51
C GLY A 184 -5.23 6.11 -8.61
N VAL A 185 -6.38 6.79 -8.56
CA VAL A 185 -7.69 6.14 -8.73
C VAL A 185 -7.78 5.54 -10.14
N VAL A 186 -7.38 6.28 -11.18
CA VAL A 186 -7.38 5.80 -12.56
C VAL A 186 -6.43 4.61 -12.74
N LEU A 187 -5.21 4.68 -12.23
CA LEU A 187 -4.26 3.56 -12.32
C LEU A 187 -4.77 2.34 -11.54
N GLY A 188 -5.32 2.54 -10.35
CA GLY A 188 -5.96 1.48 -9.56
C GLY A 188 -7.13 0.83 -10.31
N VAL A 189 -8.01 1.65 -10.92
CA VAL A 189 -9.13 1.17 -11.74
C VAL A 189 -8.65 0.49 -13.03
N VAL A 190 -7.61 1.00 -13.68
CA VAL A 190 -7.04 0.40 -14.89
C VAL A 190 -6.40 -0.95 -14.56
N VAL A 191 -5.63 -1.03 -13.48
CA VAL A 191 -5.06 -2.31 -13.00
C VAL A 191 -6.19 -3.28 -12.64
N ASP A 192 -7.21 -2.83 -11.90
CA ASP A 192 -8.37 -3.65 -11.55
C ASP A 192 -9.12 -4.16 -12.79
N ARG A 193 -9.38 -3.28 -13.77
CA ARG A 193 -10.05 -3.58 -15.06
C ARG A 193 -9.21 -4.47 -15.96
N LEU A 194 -7.90 -4.24 -16.04
CA LEU A 194 -6.99 -5.06 -16.84
C LEU A 194 -6.93 -6.47 -16.23
N LEU A 195 -6.88 -6.57 -14.91
CA LEU A 195 -6.95 -7.84 -14.20
C LEU A 195 -8.31 -8.52 -14.36
N THR A 196 -9.43 -7.80 -14.27
CA THR A 196 -10.76 -8.40 -14.51
C THR A 196 -10.93 -8.82 -15.96
N TRP A 197 -10.40 -8.07 -16.91
CA TRP A 197 -10.45 -8.40 -18.34
C TRP A 197 -9.58 -9.61 -18.68
N VAL A 198 -8.37 -9.69 -18.12
CA VAL A 198 -7.52 -10.89 -18.22
C VAL A 198 -8.21 -12.09 -17.56
N HIS A 199 -8.87 -11.92 -16.41
CA HIS A 199 -9.69 -12.97 -15.78
C HIS A 199 -10.90 -13.36 -16.63
N ALA A 200 -11.63 -12.41 -17.20
CA ALA A 200 -12.81 -12.66 -18.03
C ALA A 200 -12.44 -13.39 -19.33
N ARG A 201 -11.23 -13.17 -19.86
CA ARG A 201 -10.71 -13.88 -21.02
C ARG A 201 -10.10 -15.24 -20.72
N LEU A 202 -9.75 -15.53 -19.47
CA LEU A 202 -9.10 -16.79 -19.09
C LEU A 202 -9.99 -17.73 -18.25
N LEU A 203 -10.97 -17.25 -17.48
CA LEU A 203 -11.78 -18.05 -16.54
C LEU A 203 -13.15 -17.39 -16.18
N PRO A 204 -14.27 -17.76 -16.83
CA PRO A 204 -15.60 -17.19 -16.51
C PRO A 204 -16.30 -17.89 -15.32
N GLY A 205 -16.86 -17.10 -14.37
CA GLY A 205 -17.92 -17.58 -13.43
C GLY A 205 -17.87 -17.20 -11.94
N LEU A 206 -17.63 -15.93 -11.54
CA LEU A 206 -17.67 -15.55 -10.11
C LEU A 206 -18.61 -14.36 -9.81
N PRO A 207 -19.32 -14.36 -8.65
CA PRO A 207 -20.25 -13.29 -8.26
C PRO A 207 -19.55 -11.98 -7.89
N THR A 208 -20.26 -10.86 -8.06
CA THR A 208 -19.78 -9.48 -7.87
C THR A 208 -20.08 -8.91 -6.47
N THR A 209 -19.47 -7.77 -6.12
CA THR A 209 -19.58 -7.12 -4.80
C THR A 209 -21.01 -6.76 -4.37
N GLY A 210 -21.93 -6.53 -5.32
CA GLY A 210 -23.35 -6.29 -5.02
C GLY A 210 -24.06 -7.54 -4.49
N GLU A 211 -23.82 -8.70 -5.10
CA GLU A 211 -24.39 -9.99 -4.68
C GLU A 211 -23.87 -10.43 -3.30
N MET A 212 -22.77 -9.84 -2.84
CA MET A 212 -22.18 -10.09 -1.52
C MET A 212 -22.86 -9.32 -0.38
N LEU A 213 -23.62 -8.25 -0.67
CA LEU A 213 -24.33 -7.41 0.31
C LEU A 213 -25.80 -7.80 0.44
N GLU A 214 -26.40 -8.35 -0.62
CA GLU A 214 -27.81 -8.77 -0.61
C GLU A 214 -28.06 -10.10 0.11
N GLY A 215 -27.01 -10.90 0.36
CA GLY A 215 -27.11 -12.13 1.15
C GLY A 215 -27.24 -11.93 2.67
N GLU A 216 -27.24 -10.68 3.15
CA GLU A 216 -27.29 -10.26 4.56
C GLU A 216 -28.74 -10.16 5.11
N GLY A 217 -29.61 -11.13 4.81
CA GLY A 217 -30.87 -11.26 5.55
C GLY A 217 -30.62 -11.75 6.98
N PRO A 218 -31.26 -11.19 8.02
CA PRO A 218 -31.09 -11.67 9.39
C PRO A 218 -31.57 -13.13 9.50
N ALA A 219 -30.75 -13.98 10.10
CA ALA A 219 -31.08 -15.39 10.34
C ALA A 219 -32.27 -15.48 11.31
N PRO A 220 -33.24 -16.38 11.07
CA PRO A 220 -34.37 -16.57 11.98
C PRO A 220 -33.91 -17.17 13.31
N ASP A 221 -34.58 -16.73 14.37
CA ASP A 221 -34.31 -17.01 15.79
C ASP A 221 -34.35 -18.50 16.16
#